data_AF-A0A6N9D3J9-F1
#
_entry.id   AF-A0A6N9D3J9-F1
#
_cell.length_a   1.000
_cell.length_b   1.000
_cell.length_c   1.000
_cell.angle_alpha   90.00
_cell.angle_beta   90.00
_cell.angle_gamma   90.00
#
_symmetry.space_group_name_H-M   'P 1'
#
loop_
_entity.id
_entity.type
_entity.pdbx_description
1 polymer ?
#
loop_
_entity_poly.entity_id
_entity_poly.type
_entity_poly.pdbx_seq_one_letter_code
_entity_poly.pdbx_strand_id
1 'polypeptide(L)'
;MELYISGEEASERLIRLEEDKDQIEKELGFELEWGDQSSEARHQRISHYLRDTDPTDKADWSNQHNWIANNLNVMYRVFVDRVKNL
;
A
#
# COMPACT_ATOMS: atom_id res chain seq x y z
N MET A 1 -5.94 -1.01 -3.50
CA MET A 1 -5.18 0.24 -3.29
C MET A 1 -3.72 -0.09 -3.25
N GLU A 2 -2.85 0.73 -3.83
CA GLU A 2 -1.40 0.46 -3.83
C GLU A 2 -0.58 1.74 -3.73
N LEU A 3 0.55 1.66 -3.01
CA LEU A 3 1.66 2.59 -3.10
C LEU A 3 2.63 2.05 -4.15
N TYR A 4 2.88 2.86 -5.18
CA TYR A 4 3.78 2.51 -6.27
C TYR A 4 5.12 3.23 -6.11
N ILE A 5 6.22 2.46 -6.11
CA ILE A 5 7.58 2.93 -5.96
C ILE A 5 8.31 2.63 -7.26
N SER A 6 8.87 3.65 -7.91
CA SER A 6 9.62 3.49 -9.16
C SER A 6 11.00 4.12 -9.08
N GLY A 7 11.90 3.63 -9.92
CA GLY A 7 13.28 4.12 -10.03
C GLY A 7 14.30 3.00 -9.85
N GLU A 8 15.58 3.35 -10.00
CA GLU A 8 16.69 2.39 -9.87
C GLU A 8 16.84 1.89 -8.43
N GLU A 9 16.45 2.70 -7.45
CA GLU A 9 16.50 2.37 -6.01
C GLU A 9 15.17 1.81 -5.48
N ALA A 10 14.24 1.40 -6.35
CA ALA A 10 12.89 0.98 -5.91
C ALA A 10 12.93 -0.19 -4.91
N SER A 11 13.78 -1.18 -5.16
CA SER A 11 13.97 -2.33 -4.26
C SER A 11 14.60 -1.93 -2.93
N GLU A 12 15.60 -1.04 -2.92
CA GLU A 12 16.21 -0.55 -1.67
C GLU A 12 15.22 0.26 -0.81
N ARG A 13 14.40 1.10 -1.44
CA ARG A 13 13.35 1.87 -0.76
C ARG A 13 12.26 0.96 -0.20
N LEU A 14 11.90 -0.10 -0.91
CA LEU A 14 10.97 -1.11 -0.40
C LEU A 14 11.53 -1.79 0.85
N ILE A 15 12.80 -2.23 0.81
CA ILE A 15 13.47 -2.89 1.94
C ILE A 15 13.48 -1.97 3.17
N ARG A 16 13.84 -0.69 3.02
CA ARG A 16 13.82 0.29 4.13
C ARG A 16 12.43 0.48 4.73
N LEU A 17 11.38 0.52 3.90
CA LEU A 17 10.01 0.61 4.41
C LEU A 17 9.59 -0.67 5.13
N GLU A 18 10.09 -1.82 4.71
CA GLU A 18 9.76 -3.12 5.29
C GLU A 18 10.45 -3.36 6.65
N GLU A 19 11.57 -2.69 6.93
CA GLU A 19 12.16 -2.65 8.28
C GLU A 19 11.17 -2.12 9.33
N ASP A 20 10.27 -1.22 8.94
CA ASP A 20 9.22 -0.63 9.78
C ASP A 20 7.85 -1.32 9.61
N LYS A 21 7.79 -2.48 8.93
CA LYS A 21 6.54 -3.16 8.55
C LYS A 21 5.55 -3.30 9.71
N ASP A 22 5.98 -3.87 10.84
CA ASP A 22 5.09 -4.14 11.97
C ASP A 22 4.48 -2.85 12.54
N GLN A 23 5.26 -1.77 12.56
CA GLN A 23 4.79 -0.47 13.03
C GLN A 23 3.83 0.17 12.03
N ILE A 24 4.11 0.04 10.73
CA ILE A 24 3.27 0.52 9.64
C ILE A 24 1.91 -0.20 9.67
N GLU A 25 1.88 -1.52 9.69
CA GLU A 25 0.64 -2.31 9.70
C GLU A 25 -0.19 -2.06 10.97
N LYS A 26 0.48 -1.82 12.11
CA LYS A 26 -0.18 -1.40 13.34
C LYS A 26 -0.82 -0.01 13.25
N GLU A 27 -0.16 0.96 12.60
CA GLU A 27 -0.71 2.31 12.38
C GLU A 27 -1.85 2.34 11.35
N LEU A 28 -1.78 1.45 10.36
CA LEU A 28 -2.80 1.28 9.33
C LEU A 28 -4.03 0.54 9.87
N GLY A 29 -3.83 -0.42 10.78
CA GLY A 29 -4.88 -1.29 11.31
C GLY A 29 -5.25 -2.44 10.37
N PHE A 30 -4.42 -2.72 9.36
CA PHE A 30 -4.58 -3.81 8.40
C PHE A 30 -3.22 -4.26 7.86
N GLU A 31 -3.16 -5.49 7.39
CA GLU A 31 -1.96 -6.07 6.78
C GLU A 31 -1.81 -5.61 5.33
N LEU A 32 -0.54 -5.51 4.90
CA LEU A 32 -0.15 -5.11 3.57
C LEU A 32 0.47 -6.28 2.81
N GLU A 33 0.27 -6.27 1.50
CA GLU A 33 0.99 -7.13 0.57
C GLU A 33 2.21 -6.37 0.05
N TRP A 34 3.40 -6.81 0.46
CA TRP A 34 4.68 -6.22 0.10
C TRP A 34 5.20 -6.84 -1.21
N GLY A 35 5.81 -6.01 -2.05
CA GLY A 35 6.39 -6.42 -3.33
C GLY A 35 7.56 -7.40 -3.19
N ASP A 36 7.98 -7.99 -4.31
CA ASP A 36 9.12 -8.92 -4.33
C ASP A 36 10.44 -8.16 -4.22
N GLN A 37 11.02 -8.20 -3.02
CA GLN A 37 12.32 -7.61 -2.68
C GLN A 37 13.48 -8.19 -3.48
N SER A 38 13.35 -9.43 -3.99
CA SER A 38 14.41 -10.11 -4.73
C SER A 38 14.49 -9.71 -6.21
N SER A 39 13.48 -8.97 -6.68
CA SER A 39 13.45 -8.52 -8.07
C SER A 39 14.34 -7.29 -8.26
N GLU A 40 15.17 -7.31 -9.30
CA GLU A 40 15.83 -6.12 -9.87
C GLU A 40 14.81 -5.20 -10.58
N ALA A 41 13.52 -5.32 -10.26
CA ALA A 41 12.47 -4.56 -10.89
C ALA A 41 12.60 -3.09 -10.50
N ARG A 42 12.57 -2.24 -11.51
CA ARG A 42 12.52 -0.77 -11.35
C ARG A 42 11.20 -0.28 -10.75
N HIS A 43 10.33 -1.20 -10.36
CA HIS A 43 8.95 -0.97 -9.94
C HIS A 43 8.62 -1.92 -8.80
N GLN A 44 8.35 -1.34 -7.64
CA GLN A 44 7.90 -2.04 -6.44
C GLN A 44 6.54 -1.50 -6.02
N ARG A 45 5.77 -2.32 -5.32
CA ARG A 45 4.44 -1.92 -4.83
C ARG A 45 4.16 -2.48 -3.45
N ILE A 46 3.39 -1.73 -2.69
CA ILE A 46 2.81 -2.15 -1.42
C ILE A 46 1.29 -2.01 -1.57
N SER A 47 0.55 -3.11 -1.40
CA SER A 47 -0.86 -3.16 -1.78
C SER A 47 -1.77 -3.61 -0.63
N HIS A 48 -2.98 -3.08 -0.61
CA HIS A 48 -4.09 -3.55 0.23
C HIS A 48 -5.32 -3.73 -0.65
N TYR A 49 -5.97 -4.90 -0.57
CA TYR A 49 -7.09 -5.28 -1.42
C TYR A 49 -8.37 -5.49 -0.63
N LEU A 50 -9.48 -4.97 -1.17
CA LEU A 50 -10.81 -5.38 -0.74
C LEU A 50 -11.09 -6.75 -1.39
N ARG A 51 -11.00 -7.80 -0.58
CA ARG A 51 -11.25 -9.18 -1.02
C ARG A 51 -12.75 -9.48 -1.03
N ASP A 52 -13.14 -10.49 -1.82
CA ASP A 52 -14.51 -11.02 -1.85
C ASP A 52 -15.61 -9.99 -2.22
N THR A 53 -15.26 -9.00 -3.05
CA THR A 53 -16.21 -8.02 -3.59
C THR A 53 -16.34 -8.18 -5.11
N ASP A 54 -17.54 -7.96 -5.64
CA ASP A 54 -17.77 -7.85 -7.08
C ASP A 54 -17.70 -6.36 -7.49
N PRO A 55 -16.66 -5.93 -8.23
CA PRO A 55 -16.54 -4.54 -8.64
C PRO A 55 -17.65 -4.10 -9.61
N THR A 56 -18.37 -5.04 -10.21
CA THR A 56 -19.50 -4.78 -11.11
C THR A 56 -20.84 -4.67 -10.39
N ASP A 57 -20.91 -5.04 -9.11
CA ASP A 57 -22.11 -4.88 -8.29
C ASP A 57 -22.31 -3.41 -7.88
N LYS A 58 -23.18 -2.74 -8.63
CA LYS A 58 -23.53 -1.33 -8.41
C LYS A 58 -24.22 -1.07 -7.08
N ALA A 59 -24.89 -2.06 -6.50
CA ALA A 59 -25.55 -1.91 -5.21
C ALA A 59 -24.52 -1.75 -4.08
N ASP A 60 -23.34 -2.36 -4.24
CA ASP A 60 -22.26 -2.34 -3.25
C ASP A 60 -21.23 -1.21 -3.48
N TRP A 61 -21.32 -0.48 -4.60
CA TRP A 61 -20.40 0.61 -4.94
C TRP A 61 -20.21 1.64 -3.83
N SER A 62 -21.26 1.96 -3.07
CA SER A 62 -21.12 2.90 -1.95
C SER A 62 -20.14 2.38 -0.90
N ASN A 63 -20.16 1.07 -0.58
CA ASN A 63 -19.25 0.47 0.37
C ASN A 63 -17.83 0.39 -0.21
N GLN A 64 -17.70 0.00 -1.48
CA GLN A 64 -16.41 -0.07 -2.17
C GLN A 64 -15.71 1.29 -2.21
N HIS A 65 -16.43 2.35 -2.59
CA HIS A 65 -15.88 3.70 -2.62
C HIS A 65 -15.54 4.22 -1.22
N ASN A 66 -16.38 3.96 -0.23
CA ASN A 66 -16.09 4.32 1.17
C ASN A 66 -14.83 3.62 1.68
N TRP A 67 -14.69 2.32 1.37
CA TRP A 67 -13.49 1.56 1.70
C TRP A 67 -12.25 2.16 1.03
N ILE A 68 -12.33 2.49 -0.27
CA ILE A 68 -11.21 3.14 -0.99
C ILE A 68 -10.83 4.47 -0.33
N ALA A 69 -11.80 5.34 -0.09
CA ALA A 69 -11.56 6.67 0.47
C ALA A 69 -10.93 6.61 1.86
N ASN A 70 -11.44 5.74 2.73
CA ASN A 70 -10.90 5.57 4.08
C ASN A 70 -9.47 5.02 4.07
N ASN A 71 -9.22 3.97 3.28
CA ASN A 71 -7.90 3.36 3.21
C ASN A 71 -6.87 4.28 2.53
N LEU A 72 -7.26 5.04 1.51
CA LEU A 72 -6.37 5.99 0.84
C LEU A 72 -5.87 7.08 1.80
N ASN A 73 -6.76 7.66 2.60
CA ASN A 73 -6.40 8.70 3.56
C ASN A 73 -5.44 8.17 4.63
N VAL A 74 -5.69 6.97 5.13
CA VAL A 74 -4.85 6.32 6.15
C VAL A 74 -3.48 5.95 5.57
N MET A 75 -3.43 5.37 4.37
CA MET A 75 -2.17 5.10 3.68
C MET A 75 -1.37 6.38 3.43
N TYR A 76 -2.00 7.45 2.92
CA TYR A 76 -1.30 8.70 2.69
C TYR A 76 -0.68 9.24 4.00
N ARG A 77 -1.46 9.28 5.08
CA ARG A 77 -0.98 9.75 6.39
C ARG A 77 0.23 8.96 6.90
N VAL A 78 0.20 7.64 6.78
CA VAL A 78 1.27 6.75 7.30
C VAL A 78 2.52 6.79 6.43
N PHE A 79 2.37 6.83 5.10
CA PHE A 79 3.51 6.72 4.18
C PHE A 79 4.12 8.07 3.77
N VAL A 80 3.38 9.19 3.81
CA VAL A 80 3.87 10.46 3.24
C VAL A 80 5.19 10.93 3.85
N ASP A 81 5.33 10.87 5.17
CA ASP A 81 6.55 11.33 5.85
C ASP A 81 7.66 10.29 5.76
N ARG A 82 7.32 9.00 5.79
CA ARG A 82 8.28 7.91 5.60
C ARG A 82 8.94 8.01 4.23
N VAL A 83 8.14 8.16 3.17
CA VAL A 83 8.64 8.27 1.79
C VAL A 83 9.45 9.54 1.54
N LYS A 84 9.10 10.67 2.18
CA LYS A 84 9.89 11.91 2.07
C LYS A 84 11.28 11.82 2.70
N ASN A 85 11.47 10.91 3.64
CA ASN A 85 12.71 10.73 4.38
C ASN A 85 13.58 9.57 3.84
N LEU A 86 13.21 8.96 2.71
CA LEU A 86 13.94 7.86 2.05
C LEU A 86 15.09 8.36 1.16
#